data_AF-A0A1G3QE75-F1
#
_entry.id   AF-A0A1G3QE75-F1
#
_cell.length_a   1.000
_cell.length_b   1.000
_cell.length_c   1.000
_cell.angle_alpha   90.00
_cell.angle_beta   90.00
_cell.angle_gamma   90.00
#
_symmetry.space_group_name_H-M   'P 1'
#
loop_
_entity.id
_entity.type
_entity.pdbx_description
1 polymer ?
#
loop_
_entity_poly.entity_id
_entity_poly.type
_entity_poly.pdbx_seq_one_letter_code
_entity_poly.pdbx_strand_id
1 'polypeptide(L)'
;MILLSLILAVSCKVKKEMSLEDYAKIELEINLPSPDLDTVKVEEVTKKYGYTYQQFTDMFEKVKKDAKLKEKLGEIRLQEHRSGK
;
A
#
# COMPACT_ATOMS: atom_id res chain seq x y z
N MET A 1 18.72 -21.87 -29.53
CA MET A 1 19.53 -20.82 -28.87
C MET A 1 18.57 -19.72 -28.48
N ILE A 2 18.14 -19.68 -27.21
CA ILE A 2 18.67 -18.76 -26.18
C ILE A 2 18.57 -17.32 -26.73
N LEU A 3 17.62 -16.50 -26.31
CA LEU A 3 17.78 -15.79 -25.04
C LEU A 3 16.42 -15.30 -24.50
N LEU A 4 15.83 -16.13 -23.64
CA LEU A 4 15.04 -15.67 -22.51
C LEU A 4 15.97 -14.79 -21.66
N SER A 5 15.49 -13.65 -21.18
CA SER A 5 16.10 -12.77 -20.15
C SER A 5 16.49 -11.37 -20.65
N LEU A 6 15.52 -10.46 -20.68
CA LEU A 6 15.72 -9.19 -19.99
C LEU A 6 14.73 -9.13 -18.83
N ILE A 7 15.09 -9.86 -17.77
CA ILE A 7 14.61 -9.59 -16.41
C ILE A 7 14.76 -8.09 -16.14
N LEU A 8 13.67 -7.51 -15.67
CA LEU A 8 13.50 -6.10 -15.36
C LEU A 8 14.53 -5.67 -14.32
N ALA A 9 15.70 -5.19 -14.77
CA ALA A 9 16.61 -4.45 -13.93
C ALA A 9 16.17 -2.98 -13.84
N VAL A 10 14.92 -2.72 -13.45
CA VAL A 10 14.57 -1.42 -12.83
C VAL A 10 15.02 -1.50 -11.38
N SER A 11 16.33 -1.54 -11.19
CA SER A 11 16.96 -1.14 -9.93
C SER A 11 17.26 0.35 -9.99
N CYS A 12 16.24 1.15 -10.33
CA CYS A 12 16.24 2.56 -10.02
C CYS A 12 15.32 2.69 -8.82
N LYS A 13 15.93 2.95 -7.65
CA LYS A 13 15.32 3.25 -6.35
C LYS A 13 14.51 4.56 -6.46
N VAL A 14 13.54 4.62 -7.37
CA VAL A 14 12.47 5.60 -7.32
C VAL A 14 11.73 5.22 -6.06
N LYS A 15 11.86 6.03 -5.01
CA LYS A 15 11.04 5.91 -3.81
C LYS A 15 9.61 6.05 -4.30
N LYS A 16 8.96 4.92 -4.61
CA LYS A 16 7.58 4.90 -5.10
C LYS A 16 6.76 5.46 -3.97
N GLU A 17 6.34 6.71 -4.09
CA GLU A 17 5.51 7.32 -3.05
C GLU A 17 4.23 6.49 -2.95
N MET A 18 3.88 6.07 -1.73
CA MET A 18 2.67 5.29 -1.53
C MET A 18 1.48 6.20 -1.81
N SER A 19 0.63 5.82 -2.76
CA SER A 19 -0.63 6.52 -3.01
C SER A 19 -1.69 6.09 -2.00
N LEU A 20 -2.69 6.95 -1.77
CA LEU A 20 -3.80 6.66 -0.85
C LEU A 20 -4.61 5.43 -1.29
N GLU A 21 -4.73 5.21 -2.60
CA GLU A 21 -5.40 4.05 -3.19
C GLU A 21 -4.62 2.74 -2.98
N ASP A 22 -3.29 2.76 -3.19
CA ASP A 22 -2.44 1.61 -2.90
C ASP A 22 -2.47 1.29 -1.41
N TYR A 23 -2.38 2.32 -0.56
CA TYR A 23 -2.53 2.19 0.88
C TYR A 23 -3.87 1.55 1.25
N ALA A 24 -4.98 1.98 0.64
CA ALA A 24 -6.30 1.41 0.90
C ALA A 24 -6.36 -0.09 0.57
N LYS A 25 -5.81 -0.49 -0.58
CA LYS A 25 -5.75 -1.91 -1.00
C LYS A 25 -4.89 -2.75 -0.06
N ILE A 26 -3.72 -2.23 0.29
CA ILE A 26 -2.80 -2.89 1.21
C ILE A 26 -3.43 -3.02 2.60
N GLU A 27 -4.08 -1.97 3.11
CA GLU A 27 -4.78 -2.00 4.39
C GLU A 27 -5.94 -3.01 4.38
N LEU A 28 -6.68 -3.11 3.28
CA LEU A 28 -7.74 -4.11 3.11
C LEU A 28 -7.19 -5.55 3.13
N GLU A 29 -6.05 -5.80 2.48
CA GLU A 29 -5.41 -7.13 2.49
C GLU A 29 -4.79 -7.47 3.85
N ILE A 30 -4.17 -6.48 4.50
CA ILE A 30 -3.65 -6.62 5.86
C ILE A 30 -4.80 -6.88 6.83
N ASN A 31 -5.91 -6.17 6.69
CA ASN A 31 -7.09 -6.25 7.54
C ASN A 31 -6.73 -6.18 9.04
N LEU A 32 -5.93 -5.17 9.41
CA LEU A 32 -5.55 -4.89 10.78
C LEU A 32 -5.87 -3.44 11.14
N PRO A 33 -6.28 -3.15 12.39
CA PRO A 33 -6.57 -1.80 12.81
C PRO A 33 -5.31 -0.94 13.04
N SER A 34 -4.13 -1.54 13.16
CA SER A 34 -2.84 -0.82 13.26
C SER A 34 -1.70 -1.65 12.67
N PRO A 35 -0.71 -1.02 11.99
CA PRO A 35 0.46 -1.72 11.45
C PRO A 35 1.33 -2.40 12.52
N ASP A 36 1.36 -1.85 13.73
CA ASP A 36 2.20 -2.37 14.82
C ASP A 36 1.69 -3.66 15.45
N LEU A 37 0.46 -4.08 15.13
CA LEU A 37 -0.12 -5.32 15.68
C LEU A 37 0.52 -6.57 15.08
N ASP A 38 0.92 -6.51 13.80
CA ASP A 38 1.58 -7.61 13.11
C ASP A 38 2.49 -7.05 12.02
N THR A 39 3.67 -6.61 12.46
CA THR A 39 4.65 -5.96 11.59
C THR A 39 5.14 -6.89 10.49
N VAL A 40 5.19 -8.20 10.75
CA VAL A 40 5.58 -9.23 9.78
C VAL A 40 4.55 -9.27 8.66
N LYS A 41 3.26 -9.41 9.00
CA LYS A 41 2.19 -9.43 7.99
C LYS A 41 2.16 -8.15 7.16
N VAL A 42 2.29 -6.98 7.81
CA VAL A 42 2.30 -5.69 7.12
C VAL A 42 3.48 -5.60 6.17
N GLU A 43 4.67 -6.01 6.59
CA GLU A 43 5.85 -6.01 5.75
C GLU A 43 5.72 -6.97 4.56
N GLU A 44 5.20 -8.19 4.78
CA GLU A 44 4.95 -9.15 3.72
C GLU A 44 3.97 -8.61 2.67
N VAL A 45 2.82 -8.08 3.11
CA VAL A 45 1.83 -7.52 2.19
C VAL A 45 2.41 -6.31 1.47
N THR A 46 2.95 -5.31 2.17
CA THR A 46 3.51 -4.10 1.55
C THR A 46 4.59 -4.41 0.51
N LYS A 47 5.46 -5.40 0.77
CA LYS A 47 6.46 -5.89 -0.18
C LYS A 47 5.85 -6.45 -1.46
N LYS A 48 4.71 -7.17 -1.40
CA LYS A 48 3.99 -7.65 -2.61
C LYS A 48 3.60 -6.50 -3.55
N TYR A 49 3.27 -5.34 -2.98
CA TYR A 49 2.90 -4.14 -3.74
C TYR A 49 4.10 -3.24 -4.08
N GLY A 50 5.32 -3.65 -3.71
CA GLY A 50 6.56 -2.91 -3.96
C GLY A 50 6.81 -1.75 -3.01
N TYR A 51 6.20 -1.79 -1.81
CA TYR A 51 6.37 -0.79 -0.76
C TYR A 51 7.09 -1.38 0.46
N THR A 52 7.54 -0.50 1.36
CA THR A 52 8.11 -0.90 2.65
C THR A 52 7.14 -0.65 3.80
N TYR A 53 7.35 -1.37 4.92
CA TYR A 53 6.64 -1.12 6.17
C TYR A 53 6.63 0.36 6.55
N GLN A 54 7.79 1.03 6.45
CA GLN A 54 7.93 2.43 6.81
C GLN A 54 7.05 3.35 5.94
N GLN A 55 6.90 3.06 4.65
CA GLN A 55 6.02 3.85 3.78
C GLN A 55 4.54 3.67 4.13
N PHE A 56 4.16 2.45 4.50
CA PHE A 56 2.80 2.18 4.96
C PHE A 56 2.50 2.89 6.27
N THR A 57 3.39 2.79 7.26
CA THR A 57 3.22 3.44 8.56
C THR A 57 3.22 4.96 8.46
N ASP A 58 4.07 5.55 7.62
CA ASP A 58 4.07 6.99 7.36
C ASP A 58 2.72 7.46 6.78
N MET A 59 2.17 6.72 5.83
CA MET A 59 0.83 7.01 5.28
C MET A 59 -0.28 6.81 6.32
N PHE A 60 -0.23 5.74 7.13
CA PHE A 60 -1.18 5.50 8.21
C PHE A 60 -1.18 6.68 9.20
N GLU A 61 -0.01 7.15 9.64
CA GLU A 61 0.10 8.31 10.51
C GLU A 61 -0.41 9.59 9.84
N LYS A 62 -0.09 9.79 8.55
CA LYS A 62 -0.52 10.95 7.78
C LYS A 62 -2.04 11.00 7.64
N VAL A 63 -2.68 9.87 7.30
CA VAL A 63 -4.13 9.70 7.26
C VAL A 63 -4.76 9.94 8.63
N LYS A 64 -4.14 9.45 9.70
CA LYS A 64 -4.64 9.63 11.07
C LYS A 64 -4.60 11.08 11.52
N LYS A 65 -3.58 11.83 11.11
CA LYS A 65 -3.39 13.26 11.45
C LYS A 65 -4.17 14.19 10.53
N ASP A 66 -4.34 13.85 9.26
CA ASP A 66 -4.97 14.70 8.25
C ASP A 66 -6.41 14.26 7.96
N ALA A 67 -7.37 15.07 8.42
CA ALA A 67 -8.79 14.78 8.27
C ALA A 67 -9.21 14.62 6.79
N LYS A 68 -8.63 15.39 5.86
CA LYS A 68 -8.98 15.31 4.44
C LYS A 68 -8.53 14.00 3.83
N LEU A 69 -7.34 13.51 4.21
CA LEU A 69 -6.87 12.20 3.76
C LEU A 69 -7.73 11.07 4.32
N LYS A 70 -8.16 11.17 5.58
CA LYS A 70 -9.09 10.22 6.18
C LYS A 70 -10.43 10.17 5.45
N GLU A 71 -11.00 11.32 5.10
CA GLU A 71 -12.24 11.40 4.33
C GLU A 71 -12.08 10.77 2.95
N LYS A 72 -11.05 11.16 2.20
CA LYS A 72 -10.75 10.59 0.87
C LYS A 72 -10.54 9.08 0.92
N LEU A 73 -9.84 8.59 1.95
CA LEU A 73 -9.61 7.17 2.15
C LEU A 73 -10.93 6.43 2.41
N GLY A 74 -11.83 7.03 3.20
CA GLY A 74 -13.19 6.53 3.37
C GLY A 74 -13.96 6.48 2.05
N GLU A 75 -13.88 7.53 1.22
CA GLU A 75 -14.48 7.55 -0.11
C GLU A 75 -13.93 6.46 -1.02
N ILE A 76 -12.61 6.27 -1.07
CA ILE A 76 -11.96 5.22 -1.88
C ILE A 76 -12.46 3.83 -1.45
N ARG A 77 -12.53 3.54 -0.14
CA ARG A 77 -13.06 2.26 0.37
C ARG A 77 -14.52 2.05 -0.02
N LEU A 78 -15.33 3.10 0.06
CA LEU A 78 -16.74 3.05 -0.33
C LEU A 78 -16.90 2.84 -1.84
N GLN A 79 -16.03 3.42 -2.66
CA GLN A 79 -16.03 3.23 -4.11
C GLN A 79 -15.61 1.81 -4.51
N GLU A 80 -14.53 1.27 -3.94
CA GLU A 80 -14.12 -0.14 -4.12
C GLU A 80 -15.25 -1.10 -3.76
N HIS A 81 -15.90 -0.88 -2.62
CA HIS A 81 -17.05 -1.70 -2.19
C HIS A 81 -18.27 -1.54 -3.11
N ARG A 82 -18.44 -0.39 -3.77
CA ARG A 82 -19.57 -0.13 -4.69
C ARG A 82 -19.30 -0.62 -6.11
N SER A 83 -18.04 -0.65 -6.53
CA SER A 83 -17.60 -1.06 -7.87
C SER A 83 -17.46 -2.58 -8.03
N GLY A 84 -17.60 -3.36 -6.94
CA GLY A 84 -17.67 -4.83 -6.97
C GLY A 84 -19.03 -5.42 -7.43
N LYS A 85 -19.75 -4.75 -8.34
CA LYS A 85 -20.98 -5.24 -8.97
C LYS A 85 -20.79 -5.48 -10.46
#